data_AF-A0A497PKM1-F1
#
_entry.id   AF-A0A497PKM1-F1
#
_cell.length_a   1.000
_cell.length_b   1.000
_cell.length_c   1.000
_cell.angle_alpha   90.00
_cell.angle_beta   90.00
_cell.angle_gamma   90.00
#
_symmetry.space_group_name_H-M   'P 1'
#
loop_
_entity.id
_entity.type
_entity.pdbx_description
1 polymer ?
#
loop_
_entity_poly.entity_id
_entity_poly.type
_entity_poly.pdbx_seq_one_letter_code
_entity_poly.pdbx_strand_id
1 'polypeptide(L)'
;MDIILGLGEIGLPWFNLVSKVREVVGVDILAEKCKGEWSGETVGILHSCIPYSDNYVDIIVKHVLKYNPKMLIIHSTVKPFTTRKIGRDERLSRELQVLFSPIRGVHARMEFDLGRYDKFYASYHDDCNLFKRLLSDMDINGYQAKTPHTLEFAKILCDTTYLGFLITYAMKTEEIAMKYDIDYNEMWMFADQIHQYLGNRPPVGSKGSNKLYVDSEGIGGHCILPNIELVKEDLNEVYNLIHQINEASIKRHKK
;
A
#
# COMPACT_ATOMS: atom_id res chain seq x y z
N MET A 1 -19.69 -16.59 1.24
CA MET A 1 -19.42 -15.19 0.86
C MET A 1 -18.13 -14.66 1.46
N ASP A 2 -17.71 -13.46 1.05
CA ASP A 2 -16.67 -12.63 1.70
C ASP A 2 -17.25 -11.32 2.25
N ILE A 3 -16.48 -10.65 3.11
CA ILE A 3 -16.80 -9.31 3.60
C ILE A 3 -15.59 -8.39 3.37
N ILE A 4 -15.82 -7.17 2.86
CA ILE A 4 -14.80 -6.13 2.72
C ILE A 4 -15.11 -4.98 3.67
N LEU A 5 -14.17 -4.67 4.56
CA LEU A 5 -14.24 -3.56 5.49
C LEU A 5 -13.57 -2.32 4.89
N GLY A 6 -14.31 -1.22 4.82
CA GLY A 6 -13.88 0.05 4.25
C GLY A 6 -14.00 0.07 2.74
N LEU A 7 -14.91 0.87 2.20
CA LEU A 7 -15.17 1.02 0.76
C LEU A 7 -14.65 2.37 0.25
N GLY A 8 -13.43 2.71 0.68
CA GLY A 8 -12.68 3.86 0.18
C GLY A 8 -11.93 3.56 -1.13
N GLU A 9 -10.82 4.27 -1.34
CA GLU A 9 -9.99 4.20 -2.56
C GLU A 9 -9.41 2.83 -2.85
N ILE A 10 -9.34 1.96 -1.85
CA ILE A 10 -8.85 0.58 -1.97
C ILE A 10 -10.00 -0.43 -1.98
N GLY A 11 -10.84 -0.40 -0.96
CA GLY A 11 -11.80 -1.47 -0.76
C GLY A 11 -12.96 -1.47 -1.75
N LEU A 12 -13.34 -0.32 -2.31
CA LEU A 12 -14.35 -0.28 -3.37
C LEU A 12 -13.84 -0.94 -4.68
N PRO A 13 -12.66 -0.58 -5.22
CA PRO A 13 -12.06 -1.33 -6.32
C PRO A 13 -11.90 -2.83 -6.05
N TRP A 14 -11.46 -3.19 -4.84
CA TRP A 14 -11.34 -4.60 -4.46
C TRP A 14 -12.70 -5.32 -4.44
N PHE A 15 -13.75 -4.65 -3.92
CA PHE A 15 -15.13 -5.16 -3.95
C PHE A 15 -15.61 -5.39 -5.37
N ASN A 16 -15.38 -4.45 -6.29
CA ASN A 16 -15.76 -4.59 -7.69
C ASN A 16 -15.08 -5.80 -8.36
N LEU A 17 -13.84 -6.12 -8.01
CA LEU A 17 -13.15 -7.32 -8.53
C LEU A 17 -13.71 -8.60 -7.93
N VAL A 18 -13.81 -8.67 -6.60
CA VAL A 18 -14.26 -9.88 -5.90
C VAL A 18 -15.71 -10.24 -6.25
N SER A 19 -16.59 -9.22 -6.36
CA SER A 19 -18.01 -9.41 -6.71
C SER A 19 -18.25 -10.03 -8.09
N LYS A 20 -17.26 -10.01 -9.00
CA LYS A 20 -17.36 -10.66 -10.31
C LYS A 20 -17.27 -12.19 -10.22
N VAL A 21 -16.69 -12.72 -9.15
CA VAL A 21 -16.36 -14.15 -9.03
C VAL A 21 -17.00 -14.83 -7.82
N ARG A 22 -17.44 -14.06 -6.82
CA ARG A 22 -18.10 -14.59 -5.63
C ARG A 22 -18.99 -13.58 -4.94
N GLU A 23 -19.93 -14.08 -4.16
CA GLU A 23 -20.74 -13.27 -3.27
C GLU A 23 -19.87 -12.55 -2.23
N VAL A 24 -20.05 -11.23 -2.12
CA VAL A 24 -19.31 -10.37 -1.21
C VAL A 24 -20.19 -9.22 -0.71
N VAL A 25 -20.05 -8.89 0.57
CA VAL A 25 -20.69 -7.74 1.21
C VAL A 25 -19.62 -6.68 1.51
N GLY A 26 -19.93 -5.43 1.18
CA GLY A 26 -19.09 -4.28 1.50
C GLY A 26 -19.63 -3.52 2.70
N VAL A 27 -18.80 -3.35 3.73
CA VAL A 27 -19.16 -2.68 4.98
C VAL A 27 -18.29 -1.44 5.15
N ASP A 28 -18.93 -0.29 5.38
CA ASP A 28 -18.26 0.97 5.65
C ASP A 28 -18.83 1.62 6.93
N ILE A 29 -18.12 2.60 7.48
CA ILE A 29 -18.63 3.41 8.60
C ILE A 29 -19.78 4.30 8.14
N LEU A 30 -19.80 4.68 6.87
CA LEU A 30 -20.87 5.43 6.22
C LEU A 30 -21.88 4.46 5.63
N ALA A 31 -23.08 4.42 6.20
CA ALA A 31 -24.12 3.46 5.84
C ALA A 31 -24.49 3.52 4.35
N GLU A 32 -24.48 4.71 3.76
CA GLU A 32 -24.75 4.95 2.34
C GLU A 32 -23.69 4.38 1.40
N LYS A 33 -22.49 4.07 1.91
CA LYS A 33 -21.43 3.42 1.13
C LYS A 33 -21.51 1.91 1.16
N CYS A 34 -22.17 1.32 2.16
CA CYS A 34 -22.31 -0.13 2.29
C CYS A 34 -22.93 -0.75 1.02
N LYS A 35 -22.55 -1.99 0.72
CA LYS A 35 -23.02 -2.73 -0.46
C LYS A 35 -23.43 -4.14 -0.06
N GLY A 36 -24.72 -4.43 -0.21
CA GLY A 36 -25.32 -5.68 0.25
C GLY A 36 -25.49 -5.72 1.77
N GLU A 37 -26.07 -6.81 2.26
CA GLU A 37 -26.32 -7.04 3.67
C GLU A 37 -25.84 -8.45 4.04
N TRP A 38 -25.22 -8.57 5.22
CA TRP A 38 -24.85 -9.87 5.78
C TRP A 38 -25.96 -10.32 6.74
N SER A 39 -26.51 -11.51 6.50
CA SER A 39 -27.64 -12.05 7.26
C SER A 39 -27.27 -13.21 8.19
N GLY A 40 -25.96 -13.40 8.44
CA GLY A 40 -25.44 -14.43 9.34
C GLY A 40 -24.80 -15.63 8.64
N GLU A 41 -24.63 -15.55 7.32
CA GLU A 41 -23.99 -16.59 6.51
C GLU A 41 -22.52 -16.78 6.92
N THR A 42 -21.97 -17.96 6.63
CA THR A 42 -20.54 -18.23 6.87
C THR A 42 -19.66 -17.33 6.00
N VAL A 43 -18.74 -16.63 6.67
CA VAL A 43 -17.77 -15.75 6.02
C VAL A 43 -16.49 -16.53 5.72
N GLY A 44 -16.11 -16.58 4.44
CA GLY A 44 -14.86 -17.17 4.00
C GLY A 44 -13.70 -16.25 4.36
N ILE A 45 -13.64 -15.10 3.72
CA ILE A 45 -12.59 -14.10 3.91
C ILE A 45 -13.18 -12.79 4.40
N LEU A 46 -12.58 -12.23 5.45
CA LEU A 46 -12.75 -10.85 5.86
C LEU A 46 -11.55 -10.04 5.33
N HIS A 47 -11.80 -9.09 4.45
CA HIS A 47 -10.79 -8.20 3.88
C HIS A 47 -10.80 -6.88 4.64
N SER A 48 -9.66 -6.50 5.23
CA SER A 48 -9.48 -5.19 5.83
C SER A 48 -8.86 -4.21 4.83
N CYS A 49 -9.64 -3.20 4.45
CA CYS A 49 -9.20 -2.05 3.65
C CYS A 49 -9.40 -0.72 4.39
N ILE A 50 -9.57 -0.75 5.73
CA ILE A 50 -9.70 0.45 6.55
C ILE A 50 -8.32 1.06 6.85
N PRO A 51 -8.19 2.40 6.96
CA PRO A 51 -6.93 3.04 7.30
C PRO A 51 -6.34 2.54 8.63
N TYR A 52 -5.01 2.51 8.73
CA TYR A 52 -4.34 2.19 9.99
C TYR A 52 -4.51 3.32 11.02
N SER A 53 -4.62 2.94 12.28
CA SER A 53 -4.76 3.82 13.45
C SER A 53 -4.20 3.10 14.68
N ASP A 54 -4.02 3.82 15.78
CA ASP A 54 -3.48 3.23 17.02
C ASP A 54 -4.39 2.12 17.60
N ASN A 55 -5.71 2.23 17.38
CA ASN A 55 -6.71 1.24 17.78
C ASN A 55 -7.06 0.23 16.67
N TYR A 56 -6.30 0.18 15.57
CA TYR A 56 -6.60 -0.66 14.41
C TYR A 56 -6.76 -2.14 14.80
N VAL A 57 -5.88 -2.67 15.66
CA VAL A 57 -5.94 -4.07 16.11
C VAL A 57 -7.27 -4.39 16.79
N ASP A 58 -7.73 -3.52 17.70
CA ASP A 58 -9.00 -3.72 18.40
C ASP A 58 -10.21 -3.61 17.47
N ILE A 59 -10.16 -2.70 16.50
CA ILE A 59 -11.21 -2.58 15.46
C ILE A 59 -11.29 -3.89 14.66
N ILE A 60 -10.16 -4.42 14.21
CA ILE A 60 -10.11 -5.66 13.44
C ILE A 60 -10.59 -6.85 14.27
N VAL A 61 -10.13 -6.97 15.51
CA VAL A 61 -10.57 -8.05 16.42
C VAL A 61 -12.09 -8.00 16.62
N LYS A 62 -12.67 -6.81 16.84
CA LYS A 62 -14.12 -6.64 16.94
C LYS A 62 -14.86 -7.15 15.69
N HIS A 63 -14.35 -6.85 14.50
CA HIS A 63 -14.96 -7.33 13.25
C HIS A 63 -14.77 -8.83 13.02
N VAL A 64 -13.61 -9.38 13.36
CA VAL A 64 -13.38 -10.82 13.29
C VAL A 64 -14.32 -11.56 14.23
N LEU A 65 -14.51 -11.08 15.47
CA LEU A 65 -15.45 -11.67 16.42
C LEU A 65 -16.91 -11.58 15.93
N LYS A 66 -17.28 -10.46 15.30
CA LYS A 66 -18.62 -10.27 14.74
C LYS A 66 -18.92 -11.23 13.59
N TYR A 67 -18.00 -11.35 12.65
CA TYR A 67 -18.23 -12.04 11.37
C TYR A 67 -17.72 -13.48 11.34
N ASN A 68 -16.91 -13.88 12.34
CA ASN A 68 -16.31 -15.20 12.49
C ASN A 68 -15.75 -15.79 11.16
N PRO A 69 -14.85 -15.07 10.46
CA PRO A 69 -14.36 -15.50 9.16
C PRO A 69 -13.38 -16.67 9.29
N LYS A 70 -13.24 -17.48 8.23
CA LYS A 70 -12.17 -18.49 8.15
C LYS A 70 -10.78 -17.86 7.97
N MET A 71 -10.72 -16.73 7.28
CA MET A 71 -9.48 -16.01 6.98
C MET A 71 -9.67 -14.50 7.11
N LEU A 72 -8.68 -13.81 7.67
CA LEU A 72 -8.55 -12.36 7.65
C LEU A 72 -7.40 -11.98 6.71
N ILE A 73 -7.64 -11.04 5.79
CA ILE A 73 -6.61 -10.46 4.93
C ILE A 73 -6.52 -8.97 5.17
N ILE A 74 -5.32 -8.51 5.51
CA ILE A 74 -5.03 -7.09 5.70
C ILE A 74 -4.44 -6.54 4.40
N HIS A 75 -5.13 -5.59 3.79
CA HIS A 75 -4.68 -4.90 2.58
C HIS A 75 -4.09 -3.51 2.85
N SER A 76 -4.60 -2.84 3.87
CA SER A 76 -4.11 -1.53 4.31
C SER A 76 -2.63 -1.56 4.66
N THR A 77 -1.91 -0.48 4.36
CA THR A 77 -0.56 -0.31 4.93
C THR A 77 -0.69 -0.19 6.45
N VAL A 78 0.06 -1.01 7.18
CA VAL A 78 0.03 -1.07 8.65
C VAL A 78 1.43 -0.95 9.22
N LYS A 79 1.54 -0.60 10.49
CA LYS A 79 2.82 -0.63 11.21
C LYS A 79 3.41 -2.05 11.13
N PRO A 80 4.74 -2.21 10.96
CA PRO A 80 5.34 -3.53 10.99
C PRO A 80 4.98 -4.29 12.27
N PHE A 81 4.79 -5.59 12.15
CA PHE A 81 4.33 -6.50 13.20
C PHE A 81 2.84 -6.46 13.55
N THR A 82 2.02 -5.66 12.87
CA THR A 82 0.56 -5.65 13.08
C THR A 82 -0.09 -7.00 12.77
N THR A 83 0.27 -7.67 11.68
CA THR A 83 -0.32 -8.96 11.30
C THR A 83 -0.06 -10.04 12.35
N ARG A 84 1.17 -10.11 12.88
CA ARG A 84 1.50 -11.03 13.99
C ARG A 84 0.77 -10.67 15.28
N LYS A 85 0.61 -9.37 15.58
CA LYS A 85 -0.13 -8.92 16.76
C LYS A 85 -1.58 -9.42 16.71
N ILE A 86 -2.24 -9.28 15.56
CA ILE A 86 -3.61 -9.79 15.36
C ILE A 86 -3.64 -11.32 15.43
N GLY A 87 -2.76 -12.02 14.70
CA GLY A 87 -2.72 -13.49 14.71
C GLY A 87 -2.34 -14.13 16.07
N ARG A 88 -1.87 -13.34 17.03
CA ARG A 88 -1.56 -13.79 18.40
C ARG A 88 -2.55 -13.29 19.45
N ASP A 89 -3.55 -12.50 19.04
CA ASP A 89 -4.56 -11.97 19.96
C ASP A 89 -5.36 -13.10 20.59
N GLU A 90 -5.40 -13.14 21.92
CA GLU A 90 -6.01 -14.22 22.69
C GLU A 90 -7.53 -14.29 22.58
N ARG A 91 -8.17 -13.20 22.12
CA ARG A 91 -9.62 -13.15 21.88
C ARG A 91 -10.01 -13.91 20.62
N LEU A 92 -9.06 -14.18 19.73
CA LEU A 92 -9.33 -14.79 18.42
C LEU A 92 -9.09 -16.30 18.42
N SER A 93 -9.85 -17.00 17.56
CA SER A 93 -9.64 -18.43 17.33
C SER A 93 -8.23 -18.69 16.81
N ARG A 94 -7.60 -19.77 17.30
CA ARG A 94 -6.30 -20.25 16.80
C ARG A 94 -6.39 -20.82 15.38
N GLU A 95 -7.60 -21.11 14.91
CA GLU A 95 -7.86 -21.59 13.54
C GLU A 95 -7.97 -20.44 12.52
N LEU A 96 -8.13 -19.20 12.98
CA LEU A 96 -8.20 -18.05 12.09
C LEU A 96 -6.87 -17.86 11.37
N GLN A 97 -6.89 -17.94 10.05
CA GLN A 97 -5.73 -17.61 9.23
C GLN A 97 -5.65 -16.11 9.03
N VAL A 98 -4.54 -15.49 9.44
CA VAL A 98 -4.30 -14.06 9.24
C VAL A 98 -3.20 -13.86 8.19
N LEU A 99 -3.56 -13.14 7.12
CA LEU A 99 -2.69 -12.82 6.00
C LEU A 99 -2.48 -11.31 5.88
N PHE A 100 -1.32 -10.94 5.38
CA PHE A 100 -1.05 -9.60 4.88
C PHE A 100 -0.88 -9.64 3.38
N SER A 101 -1.53 -8.74 2.65
CA SER A 101 -1.45 -8.63 1.20
C SER A 101 -1.49 -7.15 0.77
N PRO A 102 -0.34 -6.47 0.72
CA PRO A 102 -0.30 -5.04 0.50
C PRO A 102 -0.81 -4.67 -0.90
N ILE A 103 -1.41 -3.49 -1.00
CA ILE A 103 -1.87 -2.96 -2.30
C ILE A 103 -0.71 -2.29 -3.04
N ARG A 104 -0.68 -2.51 -4.36
CA ARG A 104 0.20 -1.83 -5.31
C ARG A 104 -0.67 -1.16 -6.37
N GLY A 105 -0.33 0.07 -6.75
CA GLY A 105 -1.08 0.84 -7.74
C GLY A 105 -1.27 2.29 -7.33
N VAL A 106 -1.93 3.06 -8.20
CA VAL A 106 -2.30 4.45 -7.94
C VAL A 106 -3.82 4.59 -7.89
N HIS A 107 -4.32 5.46 -7.01
CA HIS A 107 -5.76 5.57 -6.71
C HIS A 107 -6.61 5.87 -7.96
N ALA A 108 -6.11 6.71 -8.87
CA ALA A 108 -6.79 7.10 -10.11
C ALA A 108 -7.16 5.93 -11.05
N ARG A 109 -6.54 4.76 -10.89
CA ARG A 109 -6.80 3.56 -11.71
C ARG A 109 -6.68 2.28 -10.88
N MET A 110 -7.08 2.33 -9.60
CA MET A 110 -6.83 1.25 -8.64
C MET A 110 -7.43 -0.09 -9.06
N GLU A 111 -8.66 -0.13 -9.62
CA GLU A 111 -9.26 -1.39 -10.09
C GLU A 111 -8.42 -2.06 -11.18
N PHE A 112 -7.92 -1.27 -12.14
CA PHE A 112 -7.04 -1.77 -13.20
C PHE A 112 -5.67 -2.23 -12.65
N ASP A 113 -5.09 -1.46 -11.73
CA ASP A 113 -3.81 -1.80 -11.11
C ASP A 113 -3.90 -3.08 -10.26
N LEU A 114 -5.00 -3.26 -9.53
CA LEU A 114 -5.25 -4.47 -8.74
C LEU A 114 -5.38 -5.73 -9.59
N GLY A 115 -5.91 -5.62 -10.81
CA GLY A 115 -6.07 -6.75 -11.74
C GLY A 115 -4.80 -7.14 -12.50
N ARG A 116 -3.83 -6.23 -12.67
CA ARG A 116 -2.65 -6.48 -13.52
C ARG A 116 -1.36 -6.83 -12.76
N TYR A 117 -1.26 -6.43 -11.50
CA TYR A 117 -0.05 -6.70 -10.71
C TYR A 117 -0.17 -8.04 -9.99
N ASP A 118 0.92 -8.79 -9.96
CA ASP A 118 1.04 -9.94 -9.06
C ASP A 118 0.72 -9.51 -7.63
N LYS A 119 -0.21 -10.24 -7.02
CA LYS A 119 -0.65 -10.01 -5.66
C LYS A 119 0.31 -10.69 -4.69
N PHE A 120 1.12 -9.89 -4.02
CA PHE A 120 1.96 -10.37 -2.92
C PHE A 120 1.10 -10.65 -1.71
N TYR A 121 1.33 -11.78 -1.04
CA TYR A 121 0.72 -12.08 0.25
C TYR A 121 1.64 -12.96 1.10
N ALA A 122 1.39 -12.96 2.41
CA ALA A 122 2.08 -13.85 3.33
C ALA A 122 1.19 -14.14 4.54
N SER A 123 1.44 -15.29 5.19
CA SER A 123 0.85 -15.68 6.47
C SER A 123 1.92 -16.29 7.37
N TYR A 124 1.62 -16.38 8.67
CA TYR A 124 2.36 -17.26 9.59
C TYR A 124 1.85 -18.71 9.57
N HIS A 125 0.72 -18.97 8.89
CA HIS A 125 0.19 -20.30 8.66
C HIS A 125 0.59 -20.77 7.26
N ASP A 126 0.74 -22.09 7.09
CA ASP A 126 1.15 -22.67 5.80
C ASP A 126 0.01 -22.67 4.77
N ASP A 127 -1.23 -22.82 5.23
CA ASP A 127 -2.40 -22.85 4.37
C ASP A 127 -2.86 -21.44 4.00
N CYS A 128 -2.82 -21.14 2.70
CA CYS A 128 -3.35 -19.91 2.09
C CYS A 128 -4.32 -20.24 0.95
N ASN A 129 -4.86 -21.46 0.90
CA ASN A 129 -5.60 -21.99 -0.25
C ASN A 129 -6.86 -21.18 -0.59
N LEU A 130 -7.56 -20.67 0.45
CA LEU A 130 -8.76 -19.86 0.23
C LEU A 130 -8.44 -18.58 -0.55
N PHE A 131 -7.34 -17.90 -0.22
CA PHE A 131 -6.92 -16.71 -0.96
C PHE A 131 -6.33 -17.05 -2.33
N LYS A 132 -5.56 -18.14 -2.44
CA LYS A 132 -5.04 -18.63 -3.74
C LYS A 132 -6.16 -18.90 -4.74
N ARG A 133 -7.25 -19.54 -4.29
CA ARG A 133 -8.44 -19.80 -5.12
C ARG A 133 -9.12 -18.49 -5.53
N LEU A 134 -9.35 -17.58 -4.58
CA LEU A 134 -9.91 -16.26 -4.91
C LEU A 134 -9.08 -15.54 -5.98
N LEU A 135 -7.75 -15.50 -5.85
CA LEU A 135 -6.87 -14.89 -6.84
C LEU A 135 -6.99 -15.59 -8.21
N SER A 136 -6.99 -16.93 -8.23
CA SER A 136 -7.16 -17.71 -9.46
C SER A 136 -8.51 -17.45 -10.14
N ASP A 137 -9.60 -17.36 -9.38
CA ASP A 137 -10.94 -17.10 -9.92
C ASP A 137 -11.01 -15.70 -10.57
N MET A 138 -10.22 -14.75 -10.07
CA MET A 138 -10.10 -13.39 -10.62
C MET A 138 -9.04 -13.26 -11.73
N ASP A 139 -8.38 -14.34 -12.12
CA ASP A 139 -7.24 -14.32 -13.07
C ASP A 139 -6.09 -13.40 -12.61
N ILE A 140 -5.82 -13.37 -11.29
CA ILE A 140 -4.74 -12.60 -10.68
C ILE A 140 -3.65 -13.55 -10.21
N ASN A 141 -2.42 -13.33 -10.67
CA ASN A 141 -1.26 -14.07 -10.19
C ASN A 141 -0.95 -13.75 -8.72
N GLY A 142 -0.63 -14.77 -7.94
CA GLY A 142 -0.27 -14.62 -6.53
C GLY A 142 1.19 -14.98 -6.26
N TYR A 143 1.87 -14.17 -5.46
CA TYR A 143 3.20 -14.47 -4.94
C TYR A 143 3.17 -14.60 -3.40
N GLN A 144 3.42 -15.80 -2.88
CA GLN A 144 3.49 -16.05 -1.45
C GLN A 144 4.89 -15.74 -0.91
N ALA A 145 5.03 -14.63 -0.18
CA ALA A 145 6.24 -14.33 0.57
C ALA A 145 6.29 -15.12 1.88
N LYS A 146 7.49 -15.26 2.45
CA LYS A 146 7.74 -16.10 3.62
C LYS A 146 7.04 -15.61 4.90
N THR A 147 7.00 -14.30 5.14
CA THR A 147 6.39 -13.76 6.37
C THR A 147 5.63 -12.46 6.11
N PRO A 148 4.50 -12.22 6.81
CA PRO A 148 3.79 -10.95 6.79
C PRO A 148 4.67 -9.73 7.02
N HIS A 149 5.53 -9.72 8.05
CA HIS A 149 6.38 -8.56 8.33
C HIS A 149 7.32 -8.22 7.18
N THR A 150 7.80 -9.21 6.41
CA THR A 150 8.59 -8.94 5.20
C THR A 150 7.83 -8.02 4.24
N LEU A 151 6.54 -8.28 4.04
CA LEU A 151 5.70 -7.49 3.15
C LEU A 151 5.23 -6.16 3.78
N GLU A 152 4.99 -6.13 5.10
CA GLU A 152 4.68 -4.87 5.82
C GLU A 152 5.85 -3.89 5.69
N PHE A 153 7.09 -4.36 5.91
CA PHE A 153 8.30 -3.57 5.66
C PHE A 153 8.48 -3.25 4.18
N ALA A 154 8.26 -4.19 3.26
CA ALA A 154 8.42 -3.91 1.83
C ALA A 154 7.49 -2.79 1.35
N LYS A 155 6.24 -2.76 1.83
CA LYS A 155 5.27 -1.71 1.46
C LYS A 155 5.72 -0.33 1.95
N ILE A 156 6.33 -0.25 3.13
CA ILE A 156 6.79 1.03 3.68
C ILE A 156 8.14 1.42 3.07
N LEU A 157 9.16 0.57 3.24
CA LEU A 157 10.56 0.87 2.92
C LEU A 157 10.83 0.87 1.41
N CYS A 158 10.40 -0.18 0.71
CA CYS A 158 10.78 -0.41 -0.69
C CYS A 158 9.85 0.29 -1.68
N ASP A 159 8.61 0.56 -1.29
CA ASP A 159 7.61 1.23 -2.13
C ASP A 159 7.50 2.72 -1.74
N THR A 160 6.82 3.04 -0.64
CA THR A 160 6.44 4.44 -0.39
C THR A 160 7.56 5.34 0.12
N THR A 161 8.41 4.86 1.03
CA THR A 161 9.54 5.65 1.54
C THR A 161 10.62 5.83 0.49
N TYR A 162 10.94 4.78 -0.27
CA TYR A 162 11.88 4.87 -1.38
C TYR A 162 11.39 5.90 -2.44
N LEU A 163 10.12 5.86 -2.82
CA LEU A 163 9.54 6.85 -3.72
C LEU A 163 9.62 8.27 -3.13
N GLY A 164 9.27 8.44 -1.85
CA GLY A 164 9.37 9.73 -1.17
C GLY A 164 10.80 10.29 -1.16
N PHE A 165 11.79 9.44 -0.95
CA PHE A 165 13.20 9.82 -1.02
C PHE A 165 13.62 10.25 -2.42
N LEU A 166 13.20 9.51 -3.47
CA LEU A 166 13.48 9.88 -4.85
C LEU A 166 12.87 11.23 -5.24
N ILE A 167 11.59 11.45 -4.89
CA ILE A 167 10.91 12.73 -5.15
C ILE A 167 11.62 13.87 -4.43
N THR A 168 11.97 13.66 -3.16
CA THR A 168 12.70 14.63 -2.35
C THR A 168 14.04 15.01 -2.97
N TYR A 169 14.80 14.02 -3.47
CA TYR A 169 16.05 14.27 -4.18
C TYR A 169 15.82 15.02 -5.50
N ALA A 170 14.76 14.66 -6.23
CA ALA A 170 14.37 15.31 -7.47
C ALA A 170 14.05 16.80 -7.25
N MET A 171 13.26 17.15 -6.22
CA MET A 171 12.97 18.54 -5.83
C MET A 171 14.24 19.33 -5.53
N LYS A 172 15.19 18.73 -4.79
CA LYS A 172 16.41 19.44 -4.41
C LYS A 172 17.35 19.69 -5.60
N THR A 173 17.44 18.73 -6.50
CA THR A 173 18.24 18.87 -7.73
C THR A 173 17.58 19.84 -8.72
N GLU A 174 16.25 19.93 -8.76
CA GLU A 174 15.53 20.94 -9.55
C GLU A 174 15.81 22.35 -9.01
N GLU A 175 15.80 22.55 -7.69
CA GLU A 175 16.17 23.83 -7.08
C GLU A 175 17.59 24.27 -7.48
N ILE A 176 18.54 23.33 -7.52
CA ILE A 176 19.92 23.60 -7.97
C ILE A 176 19.92 23.99 -9.44
N ALA A 177 19.22 23.22 -10.29
CA ALA A 177 19.14 23.52 -11.72
C ALA A 177 18.57 24.93 -11.97
N MET A 178 17.48 25.30 -11.30
CA MET A 178 16.89 26.65 -11.38
C MET A 178 17.87 27.73 -10.90
N LYS A 179 18.59 27.50 -9.79
CA LYS A 179 19.54 28.47 -9.24
C LYS A 179 20.67 28.81 -10.21
N TYR A 180 21.10 27.86 -11.02
CA TYR A 180 22.23 27.99 -11.93
C TYR A 180 21.82 28.08 -13.41
N ASP A 181 20.53 28.26 -13.70
CA ASP A 181 19.97 28.32 -15.07
C ASP A 181 20.35 27.10 -15.94
N ILE A 182 20.26 25.91 -15.35
CA ILE A 182 20.58 24.62 -15.99
C ILE A 182 19.28 23.95 -16.46
N ASP A 183 19.26 23.39 -17.67
CA ASP A 183 18.17 22.51 -18.11
C ASP A 183 18.18 21.22 -17.26
N TYR A 184 17.15 21.05 -16.45
CA TYR A 184 17.01 19.92 -15.54
C TYR A 184 16.97 18.57 -16.27
N ASN A 185 16.35 18.51 -17.45
CA ASN A 185 16.24 17.28 -18.23
C ASN A 185 17.60 16.93 -18.84
N GLU A 186 18.28 17.90 -19.44
CA GLU A 186 19.63 17.71 -19.98
C GLU A 186 20.61 17.25 -18.88
N MET A 187 20.52 17.83 -17.68
CA MET A 187 21.32 17.41 -16.53
C MET A 187 21.10 15.93 -16.18
N TRP A 188 19.85 15.45 -16.20
CA TRP A 188 19.53 14.06 -15.87
C TRP A 188 19.86 13.06 -16.98
N MET A 189 19.95 13.49 -18.24
CA MET A 189 20.43 12.64 -19.35
C MET A 189 21.84 12.08 -19.11
N PHE A 190 22.65 12.75 -18.30
CA PHE A 190 23.98 12.25 -17.92
C PHE A 190 23.93 10.86 -17.23
N ALA A 191 22.84 10.55 -16.52
CA ALA A 191 22.69 9.28 -15.80
C ALA A 191 22.22 8.11 -16.67
N ASP A 192 21.72 8.36 -17.89
CA ASP A 192 21.04 7.35 -18.71
C ASP A 192 21.96 6.21 -19.12
N GLN A 193 23.14 6.52 -19.69
CA GLN A 193 24.10 5.49 -20.10
C GLN A 193 24.67 4.74 -18.89
N ILE A 194 24.83 5.42 -17.74
CA ILE A 194 25.28 4.76 -16.51
C ILE A 194 24.24 3.73 -16.06
N HIS A 195 22.94 4.08 -16.09
CA HIS A 195 21.87 3.12 -15.80
C HIS A 195 21.84 1.97 -16.81
N GLN A 196 22.00 2.25 -18.10
CA GLN A 196 21.99 1.23 -19.15
C GLN A 196 23.07 0.17 -18.93
N TYR A 197 24.29 0.57 -18.56
CA TYR A 197 25.41 -0.37 -18.37
C TYR A 197 25.46 -1.00 -16.97
N LEU A 198 25.07 -0.26 -15.92
CA LEU A 198 25.25 -0.71 -14.53
C LEU A 198 23.94 -1.08 -13.81
N GLY A 199 22.78 -0.66 -14.33
CA GLY A 199 21.46 -0.94 -13.74
C GLY A 199 21.21 -0.34 -12.35
N ASN A 200 22.10 0.53 -11.85
CA ASN A 200 22.14 0.93 -10.43
C ASN A 200 21.73 2.39 -10.16
N ARG A 201 21.34 3.14 -11.18
CA ARG A 201 20.67 4.44 -11.03
C ARG A 201 19.16 4.24 -11.13
N PRO A 202 18.31 5.12 -10.56
CA PRO A 202 16.90 5.07 -10.87
C PRO A 202 16.74 5.18 -12.39
N PRO A 203 15.96 4.29 -13.05
CA PRO A 203 15.66 4.45 -14.45
C PRO A 203 14.99 5.81 -14.61
N VAL A 204 15.63 6.65 -15.40
CA VAL A 204 15.15 7.97 -15.68
C VAL A 204 14.01 7.79 -16.70
N GLY A 205 12.79 7.60 -16.17
CA GLY A 205 11.49 7.47 -16.84
C GLY A 205 11.29 6.31 -17.83
N SER A 206 10.48 5.32 -17.44
CA SER A 206 10.06 4.18 -18.28
C SER A 206 9.09 4.52 -19.43
N LYS A 207 8.95 5.79 -19.83
CA LYS A 207 8.09 6.23 -20.95
C LYS A 207 8.68 7.42 -21.72
N GLY A 208 10.01 7.46 -21.89
CA GLY A 208 10.68 8.50 -22.67
C GLY A 208 10.83 9.85 -21.95
N SER A 209 10.77 9.86 -20.61
CA SER A 209 11.09 11.05 -19.82
C SER A 209 12.45 10.88 -19.16
N ASN A 210 13.47 11.59 -19.65
CA ASN A 210 14.82 11.59 -19.07
C ASN A 210 14.89 12.42 -17.77
N LYS A 211 13.90 12.31 -16.87
CA LYS A 211 14.01 12.84 -15.50
C LYS A 211 13.42 11.94 -14.41
N LEU A 212 13.91 12.15 -13.17
CA LEU A 212 13.15 11.77 -11.98
C LEU A 212 11.82 12.53 -11.94
N TYR A 213 10.76 11.88 -11.48
CA TYR A 213 9.49 12.57 -11.23
C TYR A 213 9.69 13.61 -10.13
N VAL A 214 9.44 14.87 -10.47
CA VAL A 214 9.43 15.98 -9.51
C VAL A 214 7.99 16.31 -9.19
N ASP A 215 7.64 16.29 -7.91
CA ASP A 215 6.38 16.83 -7.42
C ASP A 215 6.62 18.25 -6.93
N SER A 216 6.65 19.22 -7.85
CA SER A 216 7.08 20.58 -7.52
C SER A 216 6.20 21.24 -6.43
N GLU A 217 4.94 20.82 -6.31
CA GLU A 217 3.97 21.28 -5.30
C GLU A 217 4.20 20.69 -3.90
N GLY A 218 5.09 19.71 -3.76
CA GLY A 218 5.29 18.95 -2.53
C GLY A 218 4.61 17.59 -2.59
N ILE A 219 5.19 16.62 -1.88
CA ILE A 219 4.58 15.33 -1.60
C ILE A 219 3.30 15.55 -0.79
N GLY A 220 2.16 15.34 -1.45
CA GLY A 220 0.82 15.34 -0.85
C GLY A 220 0.24 13.93 -0.65
N GLY A 221 -1.08 13.90 -0.43
CA GLY A 221 -1.85 12.66 -0.32
C GLY A 221 -1.65 11.88 1.00
N HIS A 222 -2.10 10.63 1.00
CA HIS A 222 -2.19 9.81 2.22
C HIS A 222 -1.23 8.59 2.22
N CYS A 223 -0.34 8.47 1.23
CA CYS A 223 0.56 7.32 1.11
C CYS A 223 1.96 7.60 1.65
N ILE A 224 2.72 8.49 1.03
CA ILE A 224 4.17 8.59 1.28
C ILE A 224 4.48 9.05 2.71
N LEU A 225 4.04 10.25 3.10
CA LEU A 225 4.35 10.82 4.43
C LEU A 225 3.72 10.01 5.59
N PRO A 226 2.44 9.57 5.52
CA PRO A 226 1.87 8.77 6.60
C PRO A 226 2.53 7.40 6.75
N ASN A 227 2.97 6.76 5.66
CA ASN A 227 3.60 5.44 5.75
C ASN A 227 5.00 5.51 6.36
N ILE A 228 5.81 6.52 6.04
CA ILE A 228 7.15 6.65 6.65
C ILE A 228 7.06 6.96 8.15
N GLU A 229 6.01 7.66 8.58
CA GLU A 229 5.77 7.90 10.01
C GLU A 229 5.61 6.60 10.82
N LEU A 230 5.11 5.52 10.21
CA LEU A 230 4.96 4.21 10.87
C LEU A 230 6.30 3.57 11.28
N VAL A 231 7.42 4.01 10.68
CA VAL A 231 8.78 3.51 10.91
C VAL A 231 9.78 4.64 11.22
N LYS A 232 9.28 5.82 11.63
CA LYS A 232 10.12 7.01 11.83
C LYS A 232 11.24 6.83 12.86
N GLU A 233 11.06 5.92 13.82
CA GLU A 233 12.07 5.62 14.83
C GLU A 233 13.30 4.93 14.20
N ASP A 234 13.07 4.05 13.23
CA ASP A 234 14.12 3.33 12.50
C ASP A 234 14.73 4.17 11.35
N LEU A 235 13.98 5.15 10.83
CA LEU A 235 14.35 6.00 9.68
C LEU A 235 14.36 7.50 9.99
N ASN A 236 14.70 7.89 11.21
CA ASN A 236 14.60 9.27 11.70
C ASN A 236 15.29 10.30 10.78
N GLU A 237 16.50 10.03 10.31
CA GLU A 237 17.27 10.92 9.42
C GLU A 237 16.58 11.09 8.07
N VAL A 238 16.15 9.98 7.46
CA VAL A 238 15.44 9.98 6.17
C VAL A 238 14.09 10.67 6.29
N TYR A 239 13.35 10.39 7.37
CA TYR A 239 12.09 11.03 7.70
C TYR A 239 12.26 12.54 7.82
N ASN A 240 13.22 13.00 8.63
CA ASN A 240 13.47 14.42 8.84
C ASN A 240 13.88 15.11 7.52
N LEU A 241 14.73 14.49 6.72
CA LEU A 241 15.16 15.02 5.42
C LEU A 241 13.97 15.21 4.47
N ILE A 242 13.13 14.18 4.30
CA ILE A 242 11.95 14.22 3.44
C ILE A 242 11.00 15.33 3.91
N HIS A 243 10.70 15.40 5.21
CA HIS A 243 9.79 16.41 5.75
C HIS A 243 10.32 17.83 5.57
N GLN A 244 11.59 18.08 5.87
CA GLN A 244 12.20 19.41 5.74
C GLN A 244 12.18 19.92 4.29
N ILE A 245 12.58 19.08 3.34
CA ILE A 245 12.59 19.46 1.92
C ILE A 245 11.16 19.63 1.40
N ASN A 246 10.24 18.75 1.80
CA ASN A 246 8.84 18.85 1.38
C ASN A 246 8.19 20.16 1.85
N GLU A 247 8.37 20.54 3.12
CA GLU A 247 7.87 21.81 3.64
C GLU A 247 8.46 23.02 2.91
N ALA A 248 9.75 22.97 2.57
CA ALA A 248 10.42 24.03 1.81
C ALA A 248 9.84 24.16 0.39
N SER A 249 9.54 23.03 -0.26
CA SER A 249 8.91 23.00 -1.59
C SER A 249 7.51 23.61 -1.54
N ILE A 250 6.66 23.18 -0.60
CA ILE A 250 5.30 23.71 -0.43
C ILE A 250 5.30 25.23 -0.18
N LYS A 251 6.24 25.73 0.64
CA LYS A 251 6.38 27.16 0.92
C LYS A 251 6.81 27.98 -0.29
N ARG A 252 7.57 27.38 -1.22
CA ARG A 252 8.02 28.03 -2.45
C ARG A 252 6.87 28.20 -3.44
N HIS A 253 6.06 27.17 -3.64
CA HIS A 253 4.93 27.18 -4.58
C HIS A 253 3.75 28.04 -4.15
N LYS A 254 3.61 28.32 -2.85
CA LYS A 254 2.56 29.23 -2.34
C LYS A 254 2.91 30.72 -2.46
N LYS A 255 4.11 31.08 -2.92
CA LYS A 255 4.55 32.46 -3.14
C LYS A 255 4.48 32.80 -4.63
#